data_AF-A0A936WRC3-F1
#
_entry.id   AF-A0A936WRC3-F1
#
_cell.length_a   1.000
_cell.length_b   1.000
_cell.length_c   1.000
_cell.angle_alpha   90.00
_cell.angle_beta   90.00
_cell.angle_gamma   90.00
#
_symmetry.space_group_name_H-M   'P 1'
#
loop_
_entity.id
_entity.type
_entity.pdbx_description
1 polymer ?
#
loop_
_entity_poly.entity_id
_entity_poly.type
_entity_poly.pdbx_seq_one_letter_code
_entity_poly.pdbx_strand_id
1 'polypeptide(L)'
;MVPYIFLYAYFAILLASLWKLFQKAGKPTWAAFVPGYNILVWLKITGKPWWWIVLFIVPGVNLLMFILMNVNISIVLGERRFKEHVLMAFLPWWKVPATVFAQNSYVGPIPAGSRKRGLLGQWGDAILFAVIVATVFRTYTFEAFTIPTPSMEKSLLVGDYLFVSKLSYGPRLPMTPLTFPFTHHTIPVVNSQSFVLLVQPTVPQT
;
A
#
# COMPACT_ATOMS: atom_id res chain seq x y z
N MET A 1 -23.92 1.89 -14.68
CA MET A 1 -23.23 1.79 -16.00
C MET A 1 -22.10 2.81 -16.10
N VAL A 2 -22.39 4.11 -15.95
CA VAL A 2 -21.39 5.20 -16.02
C VAL A 2 -20.17 5.00 -15.09
N PRO A 3 -20.29 4.57 -13.82
CA PRO A 3 -19.13 4.37 -12.94
C PRO A 3 -18.16 3.27 -13.42
N TYR A 4 -18.68 2.23 -14.05
CA TYR A 4 -17.86 1.11 -14.53
C TYR A 4 -17.03 1.51 -15.75
N ILE A 5 -17.55 2.37 -16.62
CA ILE A 5 -16.81 2.88 -17.79
C ILE A 5 -15.56 3.63 -17.34
N PHE A 6 -15.68 4.51 -16.33
CA PHE A 6 -14.53 5.21 -15.76
C PHE A 6 -13.52 4.26 -15.13
N LEU A 7 -13.98 3.21 -14.45
CA LEU A 7 -13.10 2.19 -13.87
C LEU A 7 -12.33 1.40 -14.93
N TYR A 8 -13.00 0.98 -16.00
CA TYR A 8 -12.34 0.28 -17.11
C TYR A 8 -11.37 1.19 -17.87
N ALA A 9 -11.74 2.45 -18.10
CA ALA A 9 -10.86 3.45 -18.70
C ALA A 9 -9.61 3.69 -17.84
N TYR A 10 -9.79 3.80 -16.52
CA TYR A 10 -8.68 3.92 -15.58
C TYR A 10 -7.75 2.70 -15.63
N PHE A 11 -8.30 1.49 -15.61
CA PHE A 11 -7.52 0.26 -15.72
C PHE A 11 -6.76 0.19 -17.05
N ALA A 12 -7.38 0.60 -18.16
CA ALA A 12 -6.73 0.67 -19.47
C ALA A 12 -5.57 1.66 -19.49
N ILE A 13 -5.71 2.83 -18.85
CA ILE A 13 -4.63 3.83 -18.72
C ILE A 13 -3.44 3.27 -17.93
N LEU A 14 -3.70 2.53 -16.85
CA LEU A 14 -2.64 1.89 -16.06
C LEU A 14 -1.88 0.84 -16.88
N LEU A 15 -2.59 -0.02 -17.62
CA LEU A 15 -1.97 -1.01 -18.51
C LEU A 15 -1.17 -0.35 -19.63
N ALA A 16 -1.73 0.69 -20.25
CA ALA A 16 -1.04 1.47 -21.28
C ALA A 16 0.24 2.14 -20.75
N SER A 17 0.20 2.62 -19.49
CA SER A 17 1.36 3.20 -18.82
C SER A 17 2.46 2.14 -18.60
N LEU A 18 2.11 0.95 -18.11
CA LEU A 18 3.09 -0.15 -17.96
C LEU A 18 3.68 -0.59 -19.31
N TRP A 19 2.84 -0.71 -20.33
CA TRP A 19 3.28 -1.03 -21.69
C TRP A 19 4.30 -0.02 -22.21
N LYS A 20 4.03 1.28 -22.05
CA LYS A 20 4.94 2.35 -22.48
C LYS A 20 6.23 2.38 -21.66
N LEU A 21 6.16 2.09 -20.37
CA LEU A 21 7.35 1.95 -19.52
C LEU A 21 8.24 0.79 -20.00
N PHE A 22 7.63 -0.34 -20.38
CA PHE A 22 8.38 -1.52 -20.85
C PHE A 22 9.04 -1.26 -22.21
N GLN A 23 8.36 -0.52 -23.09
CA GLN A 23 8.97 -0.04 -24.34
C GLN A 23 10.23 0.79 -24.06
N LYS A 24 10.14 1.75 -23.16
CA LYS A 24 11.27 2.63 -22.80
C LYS A 24 12.44 1.87 -22.17
N ALA A 25 12.15 0.81 -21.43
CA ALA A 25 13.16 -0.03 -20.77
C ALA A 25 13.71 -1.16 -21.67
N GLY A 26 13.28 -1.25 -22.93
CA GLY A 26 13.71 -2.31 -23.86
C GLY A 26 13.28 -3.73 -23.43
N LYS A 27 12.16 -3.85 -22.70
CA LYS A 27 11.61 -5.13 -22.21
C LYS A 27 10.41 -5.58 -23.06
N PRO A 28 10.06 -6.88 -23.05
CA PRO A 28 8.90 -7.38 -23.80
C PRO A 28 7.63 -6.63 -23.40
N THR A 29 7.01 -5.97 -24.38
CA THR A 29 5.83 -5.11 -24.19
C THR A 29 4.56 -5.89 -23.89
N TRP A 30 4.41 -7.08 -24.47
CA TRP A 30 3.29 -7.97 -24.20
C TRP A 30 3.20 -8.37 -22.71
N ALA A 31 4.34 -8.35 -22.02
CA ALA A 31 4.43 -8.70 -20.61
C ALA A 31 3.59 -7.78 -19.72
N ALA A 32 3.29 -6.55 -20.16
CA ALA A 32 2.48 -5.60 -19.40
C ALA A 32 1.02 -6.09 -19.20
N PHE A 33 0.50 -6.90 -20.13
CA PHE A 33 -0.88 -7.34 -20.14
C PHE A 33 -1.11 -8.66 -19.40
N VAL A 34 -0.04 -9.42 -19.10
CA VAL A 34 -0.14 -10.70 -18.39
C VAL A 34 -0.04 -10.46 -16.88
N PRO A 35 -1.10 -10.72 -16.10
CA PRO A 35 -1.05 -10.56 -14.65
C PRO A 35 0.03 -11.43 -14.02
N GLY A 36 0.73 -10.91 -13.00
CA GLY A 36 1.84 -11.57 -12.33
C GLY A 36 3.16 -11.41 -13.06
N TYR A 37 3.22 -11.73 -14.37
CA TYR A 37 4.43 -11.52 -15.16
C TYR A 37 4.76 -10.03 -15.35
N ASN A 38 3.73 -9.19 -15.49
CA ASN A 38 3.88 -7.73 -15.50
C ASN A 38 4.63 -7.20 -14.27
N ILE A 39 4.32 -7.71 -13.07
CA ILE A 39 4.98 -7.32 -11.81
C ILE A 39 6.44 -7.76 -11.84
N LEU A 40 6.76 -8.98 -12.30
CA LEU A 40 8.14 -9.46 -12.39
C LEU A 40 9.00 -8.60 -13.33
N VAL A 41 8.46 -8.25 -14.51
CA VAL A 41 9.17 -7.37 -15.45
C VAL A 41 9.33 -5.97 -14.87
N TRP A 42 8.31 -5.45 -14.19
CA TRP A 42 8.38 -4.15 -13.51
C TRP A 42 9.43 -4.11 -12.39
N LEU A 43 9.53 -5.18 -11.59
CA LEU A 43 10.57 -5.33 -10.56
C LEU A 43 11.97 -5.36 -11.19
N LYS A 44 12.15 -6.07 -12.30
CA LYS A 44 13.43 -6.11 -13.04
C LYS A 44 13.83 -4.73 -13.58
N ILE A 45 12.86 -3.95 -14.09
CA ILE A 45 13.10 -2.58 -14.57
C ILE A 45 13.51 -1.66 -13.41
N THR A 46 12.88 -1.80 -12.25
CA THR A 46 13.15 -0.98 -11.07
C THR A 46 14.36 -1.45 -10.25
N GLY A 47 14.99 -2.56 -10.63
CA GLY A 47 16.14 -3.13 -9.91
C GLY A 47 15.79 -3.69 -8.53
N LYS A 48 14.54 -4.08 -8.30
CA LYS A 48 14.07 -4.67 -7.05
C LYS A 48 14.16 -6.20 -7.10
N PRO A 49 14.32 -6.86 -5.94
CA PRO A 49 14.44 -8.31 -5.91
C PRO A 49 13.10 -8.98 -6.26
N TRP A 50 13.16 -10.17 -6.88
CA TRP A 50 11.99 -10.87 -7.41
C TRP A 50 10.97 -11.28 -6.34
N TRP A 51 11.43 -11.53 -5.10
CA TRP A 51 10.59 -11.96 -3.99
C TRP A 51 9.57 -10.91 -3.53
N TRP A 52 9.75 -9.63 -3.93
CA TRP A 52 8.78 -8.57 -3.66
C TRP A 52 7.39 -8.86 -4.23
N ILE A 53 7.27 -9.79 -5.19
CA ILE A 53 5.97 -10.26 -5.70
C ILE A 53 5.05 -10.81 -4.59
N VAL A 54 5.61 -11.45 -3.56
CA VAL A 54 4.83 -11.99 -2.43
C VAL A 54 4.16 -10.86 -1.66
N LEU A 55 4.85 -9.72 -1.50
CA LEU A 55 4.31 -8.55 -0.78
C LEU A 55 3.13 -7.89 -1.52
N PHE A 56 3.03 -8.05 -2.84
CA PHE A 56 1.89 -7.57 -3.62
C PHE A 56 0.60 -8.37 -3.37
N ILE A 57 0.73 -9.61 -2.90
CA ILE A 57 -0.41 -10.49 -2.64
C ILE A 57 -0.97 -10.24 -1.23
N VAL A 58 -0.13 -9.81 -0.29
CA VAL A 58 -0.52 -9.57 1.11
C VAL A 58 -1.42 -8.32 1.20
N PRO A 59 -2.68 -8.47 1.65
CA PRO A 59 -3.58 -7.34 1.87
C PRO A 59 -2.98 -6.25 2.78
N GLY A 60 -3.22 -4.98 2.45
CA GLY A 60 -2.68 -3.83 3.18
C GLY A 60 -1.25 -3.49 2.76
N VAL A 61 -0.36 -4.49 2.69
CA VAL A 61 1.01 -4.30 2.17
C VAL A 61 0.98 -4.00 0.67
N ASN A 62 0.06 -4.62 -0.07
CA ASN A 62 -0.13 -4.40 -1.50
C ASN A 62 -0.26 -2.91 -1.85
N LEU A 63 -1.03 -2.12 -1.10
CA LEU A 63 -1.22 -0.68 -1.31
C LEU A 63 0.10 0.09 -1.19
N LEU A 64 0.85 -0.19 -0.12
CA LEU A 64 2.15 0.43 0.10
C LEU A 64 3.14 0.02 -1.00
N MET A 65 3.12 -1.24 -1.43
CA MET A 65 3.95 -1.73 -2.53
C MET A 65 3.63 -1.05 -3.87
N PHE A 66 2.34 -0.82 -4.16
CA PHE A 66 1.93 -0.03 -5.34
C PHE A 66 2.45 1.40 -5.26
N ILE A 67 2.30 2.08 -4.12
CA ILE A 67 2.84 3.43 -3.90
C ILE A 67 4.35 3.45 -4.15
N LEU A 68 5.10 2.52 -3.55
CA LEU A 68 6.53 2.44 -3.73
C LEU A 68 6.90 2.18 -5.19
N MET A 69 6.23 1.28 -5.89
CA MET A 69 6.56 1.02 -7.29
C MET A 69 6.25 2.19 -8.20
N ASN A 70 5.17 2.94 -7.95
CA ASN A 70 4.90 4.19 -8.67
C ASN A 70 6.01 5.24 -8.44
N VAL A 71 6.49 5.38 -7.20
CA VAL A 71 7.64 6.26 -6.88
C VAL A 71 8.91 5.79 -7.59
N ASN A 72 9.15 4.48 -7.68
CA ASN A 72 10.34 3.96 -8.38
C ASN A 72 10.28 4.18 -9.90
N ILE A 73 9.09 4.30 -10.52
CA ILE A 73 8.95 4.70 -11.93
C ILE A 73 9.62 6.05 -12.19
N SER A 74 9.37 7.04 -11.33
CA SER A 74 9.95 8.38 -11.51
C SER A 74 11.49 8.32 -11.40
N ILE A 75 12.02 7.49 -10.51
CA ILE A 75 13.46 7.29 -10.34
C ILE A 75 14.11 6.72 -11.59
N VAL A 76 13.52 5.67 -12.20
CA VAL A 76 14.10 5.03 -13.40
C VAL A 76 13.95 5.88 -14.67
N LEU A 77 13.01 6.83 -14.68
CA LEU A 77 12.82 7.82 -15.75
C LEU A 77 13.63 9.11 -15.52
N GLY A 78 14.40 9.21 -14.44
CA GLY A 78 15.26 10.36 -14.14
C GLY A 78 14.60 11.50 -13.36
N GLU A 79 13.30 11.42 -13.06
CA GLU A 79 12.57 12.37 -12.21
C GLU A 79 12.81 12.07 -10.72
N ARG A 80 13.87 12.67 -10.17
CA ARG A 80 14.35 12.45 -8.78
C ARG A 80 13.97 13.56 -7.79
N ARG A 81 13.06 14.46 -8.17
CA ARG A 81 12.64 15.57 -7.30
C ARG A 81 11.64 15.05 -6.27
N PHE A 82 11.74 15.56 -5.03
CA PHE A 82 10.84 15.18 -3.94
C PHE A 82 9.35 15.39 -4.29
N LYS A 83 9.01 16.50 -4.95
CA LYS A 83 7.64 16.80 -5.39
C LYS A 83 7.07 15.68 -6.28
N GLU A 84 7.88 15.11 -7.16
CA GLU A 84 7.43 14.05 -8.07
C GLU A 84 7.15 12.76 -7.31
N HIS A 85 7.98 12.41 -6.33
CA HIS A 85 7.74 11.24 -5.48
C HIS A 85 6.47 11.40 -4.64
N VAL A 86 6.20 12.58 -4.09
CA VAL A 86 4.95 12.86 -3.35
C VAL A 86 3.74 12.75 -4.27
N LEU A 87 3.80 13.34 -5.47
CA LEU A 87 2.71 13.25 -6.45
C LEU A 87 2.47 11.81 -6.91
N MET A 88 3.53 11.01 -7.10
CA MET A 88 3.41 9.59 -7.43
C MET A 88 2.76 8.76 -6.31
N ALA A 89 2.96 9.16 -5.05
CA ALA A 89 2.39 8.45 -3.92
C ALA A 89 0.89 8.74 -3.75
N PHE A 90 0.49 10.01 -3.84
CA PHE A 90 -0.90 10.43 -3.56
C PHE A 90 -1.79 10.45 -4.80
N LEU A 91 -1.23 10.74 -5.98
CA LEU A 91 -1.96 10.92 -7.24
C LEU A 91 -1.37 10.05 -8.38
N PRO A 92 -1.20 8.72 -8.18
CA PRO A 92 -0.56 7.86 -9.17
C PRO A 92 -1.34 7.80 -10.49
N TRP A 93 -2.67 7.88 -10.45
CA TRP A 93 -3.53 7.76 -11.63
C TRP A 93 -3.28 8.83 -12.69
N TRP A 94 -2.80 10.00 -12.28
CA TRP A 94 -2.53 11.11 -13.18
C TRP A 94 -1.04 11.24 -13.48
N LYS A 95 -0.19 11.16 -12.45
CA LYS A 95 1.24 11.45 -12.61
C LYS A 95 2.01 10.30 -13.28
N VAL A 96 1.63 9.04 -13.06
CA VAL A 96 2.27 7.89 -13.72
C VAL A 96 2.12 7.97 -15.25
N PRO A 97 0.90 8.06 -15.83
CA PRO A 97 0.78 8.20 -17.28
C PRO A 97 1.48 9.47 -17.78
N ALA A 98 1.35 10.61 -17.09
CA ALA A 98 1.99 11.85 -17.51
C ALA A 98 3.52 11.72 -17.68
N THR A 99 4.20 11.03 -16.75
CA THR A 99 5.66 10.84 -16.81
C THR A 99 6.09 9.77 -17.81
N VAL A 100 5.34 8.68 -17.90
CA VAL A 100 5.70 7.56 -18.76
C VAL A 100 5.47 7.91 -20.23
N PHE A 101 4.43 8.68 -20.55
CA PHE A 101 4.15 9.13 -21.91
C PHE A 101 4.95 10.38 -22.33
N ALA A 102 5.52 11.14 -21.39
CA ALA A 102 6.47 12.22 -21.70
C ALA A 102 7.70 11.70 -22.47
N GLN A 103 8.48 12.57 -23.12
CA GLN A 103 9.69 12.17 -23.89
C GLN A 103 10.91 11.80 -23.01
N ASN A 104 10.69 11.43 -21.75
CA ASN A 104 11.75 11.07 -20.82
C ASN A 104 12.45 9.76 -21.23
N SER A 105 13.78 9.79 -21.28
CA SER A 105 14.62 8.61 -21.52
C SER A 105 14.67 7.70 -20.29
N TYR A 106 14.85 6.40 -20.52
CA TYR A 106 15.07 5.45 -19.44
C TYR A 106 16.51 5.56 -18.94
N VAL A 107 16.68 5.97 -17.68
CA VAL A 107 17.99 6.17 -17.02
C VAL A 107 18.39 4.93 -16.21
N GLY A 108 17.40 4.10 -15.84
CA GLY A 108 17.62 2.89 -15.05
C GLY A 108 17.68 3.12 -13.53
N PRO A 109 17.75 2.03 -12.75
CA PRO A 109 17.78 2.09 -11.30
C PRO A 109 19.11 2.66 -10.79
N ILE A 110 19.06 3.36 -9.66
CA ILE A 110 20.25 3.97 -9.05
C ILE A 110 21.16 2.85 -8.51
N PRO A 111 22.44 2.75 -8.96
CA PRO A 111 23.37 1.80 -8.39
C PRO A 111 23.66 2.14 -6.93
N ALA A 112 23.74 1.12 -6.07
CA ALA A 112 23.82 1.30 -4.62
C ALA A 112 24.97 2.23 -4.16
N GLY A 113 26.08 2.25 -4.91
CA GLY A 113 27.29 3.03 -4.58
C GLY A 113 27.28 4.52 -4.96
N SER A 114 26.31 5.02 -5.75
CA SER A 114 26.31 6.43 -6.22
C SER A 114 25.36 7.36 -5.47
N ARG A 115 24.67 6.86 -4.44
CA ARG A 115 23.75 7.65 -3.61
C ARG A 115 24.52 8.57 -2.67
N LYS A 116 24.69 9.84 -3.05
CA LYS A 116 24.86 10.91 -2.05
C LYS A 116 23.51 11.16 -1.37
N ARG A 117 23.15 10.32 -0.40
CA ARG A 117 21.98 10.53 0.46
C ARG A 117 22.41 11.28 1.70
N GLY A 118 21.73 12.39 1.99
CA GLY A 118 21.79 13.01 3.32
C GLY A 118 21.34 12.01 4.39
N LEU A 119 21.65 12.29 5.66
CA LEU A 119 21.38 11.39 6.81
C LEU A 119 19.95 10.81 6.75
N LEU A 120 18.92 11.64 6.61
CA LEU A 120 17.52 11.20 6.52
C LEU A 120 17.23 10.24 5.34
N GLY A 121 17.94 10.40 4.21
CA GLY A 121 17.78 9.53 3.04
C GLY A 121 18.40 8.13 3.23
N GLN A 122 19.40 7.99 4.10
CA GLN A 122 20.02 6.70 4.42
C GLN A 122 19.11 5.86 5.31
N TRP A 123 18.50 6.49 6.33
CA TRP A 123 17.54 5.85 7.22
C TRP A 123 16.18 5.61 6.57
N GLY A 124 15.81 6.37 5.53
CA GLY A 124 14.52 6.26 4.86
C GLY A 124 14.18 4.86 4.34
N ASP A 125 15.14 4.17 3.68
CA ASP A 125 14.91 2.80 3.20
C ASP A 125 14.69 1.82 4.36
N ALA A 126 15.40 2.00 5.49
CA ALA A 126 15.28 1.14 6.67
C ALA A 126 13.97 1.40 7.44
N ILE A 127 13.59 2.66 7.64
CA ILE A 127 12.32 3.05 8.25
C ILE A 127 11.16 2.50 7.43
N LEU A 128 11.23 2.65 6.10
CA LEU A 128 10.21 2.13 5.20
C LEU A 128 10.10 0.60 5.31
N PHE A 129 11.23 -0.12 5.32
CA PHE A 129 11.23 -1.57 5.53
C PHE A 129 10.61 -1.95 6.88
N ALA A 130 10.96 -1.23 7.96
CA ALA A 130 10.40 -1.45 9.29
C ALA A 130 8.88 -1.22 9.33
N VAL A 131 8.37 -0.20 8.64
CA VAL A 131 6.91 0.06 8.54
C VAL A 131 6.20 -1.08 7.82
N ILE A 132 6.77 -1.60 6.73
CA ILE A 132 6.20 -2.75 6.01
C ILE A 132 6.12 -3.96 6.93
N VAL A 133 7.25 -4.32 7.55
CA VAL A 133 7.33 -5.46 8.47
C VAL A 133 6.37 -5.27 9.63
N ALA A 134 6.36 -4.11 10.29
CA ALA A 134 5.46 -3.81 11.40
C ALA A 134 3.98 -3.90 10.98
N THR A 135 3.63 -3.48 9.76
CA THR A 135 2.27 -3.60 9.23
C THR A 135 1.87 -5.05 9.04
N VAL A 136 2.74 -5.89 8.47
CA VAL A 136 2.52 -7.34 8.33
C VAL A 136 2.32 -7.98 9.71
N PHE A 137 3.26 -7.75 10.63
CA PHE A 137 3.20 -8.32 11.97
C PHE A 137 1.93 -7.88 12.71
N ARG A 138 1.61 -6.58 12.74
CA ARG A 138 0.41 -6.07 13.41
C ARG A 138 -0.90 -6.61 12.83
N THR A 139 -0.93 -6.85 11.52
CA THR A 139 -2.14 -7.32 10.83
C THR A 139 -2.34 -8.82 11.02
N TYR A 140 -1.27 -9.62 10.99
CA TYR A 140 -1.38 -11.08 10.88
C TYR A 140 -0.96 -11.89 12.10
N THR A 141 -0.12 -11.37 13.02
CA THR A 141 0.45 -12.21 14.09
C THR A 141 -0.28 -12.05 15.42
N PHE A 142 -0.06 -10.95 16.13
CA PHE A 142 -0.50 -10.78 17.52
C PHE A 142 -0.95 -9.35 17.77
N GLU A 143 -2.01 -9.19 18.56
CA GLU A 143 -2.44 -7.91 19.09
C GLU A 143 -2.54 -8.01 20.62
N ALA A 144 -2.02 -7.00 21.29
CA ALA A 144 -2.13 -6.87 22.73
C ALA A 144 -3.47 -6.21 23.06
N PHE A 145 -4.32 -6.91 23.81
CA PHE A 145 -5.59 -6.40 24.29
C PHE A 145 -5.54 -6.20 25.80
N THR A 146 -6.13 -5.11 26.27
CA THR A 146 -6.43 -4.88 27.68
C THR A 146 -7.91 -5.12 27.90
N ILE A 147 -8.29 -5.97 28.85
CA ILE A 147 -9.69 -6.20 29.19
C ILE A 147 -10.22 -4.98 29.97
N PRO A 148 -11.14 -4.18 29.39
CA PRO A 148 -11.59 -2.94 30.02
C PRO A 148 -12.81 -3.13 30.93
N THR A 149 -13.47 -4.31 30.88
CA THR A 149 -14.72 -4.55 31.59
C THR A 149 -14.68 -5.80 32.48
N PRO A 150 -15.38 -5.76 33.62
CA PRO A 150 -15.42 -6.86 34.59
C PRO A 150 -16.28 -8.05 34.17
N SER A 151 -16.83 -8.04 32.95
CA SER A 151 -17.73 -9.11 32.46
C SER A 151 -17.05 -10.49 32.43
N MET A 152 -15.71 -10.52 32.38
CA MET A 152 -14.90 -11.74 32.41
C MET A 152 -14.18 -11.98 33.75
N GLU A 153 -14.54 -11.30 34.85
CA GLU A 153 -13.84 -11.36 36.15
C GLU A 153 -13.60 -12.78 36.70
N LYS A 154 -14.44 -13.76 36.33
CA LYS A 154 -14.26 -15.16 36.75
C LYS A 154 -13.11 -15.88 36.04
N SER A 155 -12.61 -15.34 34.93
CA SER A 155 -11.51 -15.91 34.14
C SER A 155 -10.31 -14.96 33.99
N LEU A 156 -10.56 -13.65 33.91
CA LEU A 156 -9.56 -12.60 33.64
C LEU A 156 -9.95 -11.31 34.37
N LEU A 157 -9.00 -10.69 35.05
CA LEU A 157 -9.24 -9.47 35.82
C LEU A 157 -9.23 -8.22 34.92
N VAL A 158 -9.94 -7.19 35.34
CA VAL A 158 -9.90 -5.89 34.66
C VAL A 158 -8.49 -5.31 34.77
N GLY A 159 -7.90 -4.98 33.63
CA GLY A 159 -6.51 -4.50 33.56
C GLY A 159 -5.47 -5.56 33.16
N ASP A 160 -5.87 -6.83 32.98
CA ASP A 160 -4.96 -7.86 32.45
C ASP A 160 -4.64 -7.60 30.96
N TYR A 161 -3.37 -7.82 30.60
CA TYR A 161 -2.87 -7.73 29.22
C TYR A 161 -2.85 -9.12 28.58
N LEU A 162 -3.58 -9.27 27.49
CA LEU A 162 -3.66 -10.52 26.73
C LEU A 162 -2.95 -10.36 25.39
N PHE A 163 -2.08 -11.32 25.08
CA PHE A 163 -1.57 -11.49 23.72
C PHE A 163 -2.50 -12.43 22.97
N VAL A 164 -3.33 -11.88 22.09
CA VAL A 164 -4.24 -12.66 21.27
C VAL A 164 -3.60 -12.95 19.92
N SER A 165 -3.52 -14.23 19.56
CA SER A 165 -3.04 -14.67 18.26
C SER A 165 -4.11 -14.49 17.18
N LYS A 166 -3.85 -13.58 16.24
CA LYS A 166 -4.73 -13.36 15.08
C LYS A 166 -4.64 -14.49 14.05
N LEU A 167 -3.58 -15.30 14.11
CA LEU A 167 -3.43 -16.50 13.29
C LEU A 167 -4.55 -17.51 13.55
N SER A 168 -5.10 -17.54 14.77
CA SER A 168 -6.10 -18.55 15.17
C SER A 168 -7.54 -18.16 14.81
N TYR A 169 -7.90 -16.87 14.82
CA TYR A 169 -9.28 -16.41 14.56
C TYR A 169 -9.49 -15.79 13.17
N GLY A 170 -8.40 -15.52 12.43
CA GLY A 170 -8.44 -15.01 11.06
C GLY A 170 -8.76 -13.51 10.91
N PRO A 171 -8.56 -12.93 9.70
CA PRO A 171 -8.82 -11.51 9.46
C PRO A 171 -10.32 -11.19 9.50
N ARG A 172 -10.72 -10.24 10.35
CA ARG A 172 -12.11 -9.76 10.38
C ARG A 172 -12.36 -8.80 9.21
N LEU A 173 -13.42 -9.05 8.43
CA LEU A 173 -13.88 -8.09 7.43
C LEU A 173 -14.54 -6.90 8.13
N PRO A 174 -14.20 -5.65 7.75
CA PRO A 174 -14.91 -4.49 8.26
C PRO A 174 -16.36 -4.54 7.74
N MET A 175 -17.32 -4.56 8.66
CA MET A 175 -18.76 -4.55 8.34
C MET A 175 -19.30 -3.13 8.08
N THR A 176 -18.43 -2.10 8.12
CA THR A 176 -18.79 -0.70 7.88
C THR A 176 -18.35 -0.23 6.48
N PRO A 177 -19.26 0.36 5.67
CA PRO A 177 -18.96 0.79 4.30
C PRO A 177 -17.91 1.92 4.21
N LEU A 178 -17.85 2.78 5.23
CA LEU A 178 -16.94 3.94 5.27
C LEU A 178 -16.62 4.29 6.73
N THR A 179 -15.34 4.14 7.11
CA THR A 179 -14.81 4.54 8.42
C THR A 179 -13.54 5.35 8.19
N PHE A 180 -13.38 6.46 8.93
CA PHE A 180 -12.12 7.20 8.92
C PHE A 180 -10.99 6.35 9.51
N PRO A 181 -9.88 6.14 8.79
CA PRO A 181 -8.78 5.31 9.27
C PRO A 181 -8.21 5.90 10.56
N PHE A 182 -7.89 5.03 11.54
CA PHE A 182 -7.33 5.37 12.86
C PHE A 182 -8.28 6.05 13.86
N THR A 183 -9.59 6.08 13.61
CA THR A 183 -10.59 6.61 14.56
C THR A 183 -11.58 5.53 14.97
N HIS A 184 -11.65 5.24 16.27
CA HIS A 184 -12.42 4.11 16.79
C HIS A 184 -13.91 4.41 16.99
N HIS A 185 -14.30 5.68 17.15
CA HIS A 185 -15.71 6.04 17.39
C HIS A 185 -16.01 7.52 17.08
N THR A 186 -15.04 8.42 17.28
CA THR A 186 -15.19 9.87 17.11
C THR A 186 -14.05 10.44 16.28
N ILE A 187 -14.37 11.42 15.43
CA ILE A 187 -13.35 12.22 14.74
C ILE A 187 -12.83 13.26 15.74
N PRO A 188 -11.54 13.25 16.14
CA PRO A 188 -11.03 14.12 17.21
C PRO A 188 -11.11 15.62 16.88
N VAL A 189 -11.31 15.98 15.61
CA VAL A 189 -11.44 17.38 15.14
C VAL A 189 -12.89 17.85 15.05
N VAL A 190 -13.85 16.96 14.78
CA VAL A 190 -15.25 17.31 14.48
C VAL A 190 -16.22 16.82 15.55
N ASN A 191 -15.75 16.01 16.50
CA ASN A 191 -16.56 15.40 17.58
C ASN A 191 -17.84 14.70 17.08
N SER A 192 -17.83 14.28 15.82
CA SER A 192 -18.89 13.53 15.15
C SER A 192 -18.49 12.06 15.00
N GLN A 193 -19.49 11.20 14.80
CA GLN A 193 -19.25 9.76 14.63
C GLN A 193 -18.35 9.51 13.41
N SER A 194 -17.36 8.62 13.56
CA SER A 194 -16.37 8.32 12.54
C SER A 194 -16.85 7.36 11.44
N PHE A 195 -18.13 6.99 11.43
CA PHE A 195 -18.74 6.01 10.53
C PHE A 195 -20.12 6.45 10.01
N VAL A 196 -20.49 5.95 8.82
CA VAL A 196 -21.81 6.20 8.20
C VAL A 196 -22.81 5.11 8.61
N LEU A 197 -23.94 5.51 9.22
CA LEU A 197 -25.02 4.65 9.75
C LEU A 197 -25.95 4.04 8.69
N LEU A 198 -25.45 3.64 7.52
CA LEU A 198 -26.30 3.01 6.48
C LEU A 198 -26.50 1.49 6.69
N VAL A 199 -25.68 0.86 7.53
CA VAL A 199 -25.87 -0.52 7.99
C VAL A 199 -25.58 -0.52 9.48
N GLN A 200 -26.58 -0.82 10.31
CA GLN A 200 -26.35 -1.00 11.75
C GLN A 200 -25.47 -2.24 11.92
N PRO A 201 -24.28 -2.16 12.54
CA PRO A 201 -23.62 -3.36 13.00
C PRO A 201 -24.52 -3.99 14.05
N THR A 202 -25.11 -5.13 13.76
CA THR A 202 -25.76 -5.98 14.76
C THR A 202 -24.69 -6.36 15.77
N VAL A 203 -24.65 -5.65 16.89
CA VAL A 203 -23.92 -6.09 18.08
C VAL A 203 -24.63 -7.38 18.52
N PRO A 204 -23.94 -8.54 18.58
CA PRO A 204 -24.50 -9.68 19.28
C PRO A 204 -24.70 -9.25 20.74
N GLN A 205 -25.96 -9.12 21.15
CA GLN A 205 -26.32 -8.92 22.55
C GLN A 205 -26.00 -10.22 23.30
N THR A 206 -24.79 -10.34 23.83
CA THR A 206 -24.43 -11.30 24.87
C THR A 206 -23.44 -10.66 25.83
#